data_AF-A0A367JBN8-F1
#
_entry.id   AF-A0A367JBN8-F1
#
_cell.length_a   1.000
_cell.length_b   1.000
_cell.length_c   1.000
_cell.angle_alpha   90.00
_cell.angle_beta   90.00
_cell.angle_gamma   90.00
#
_symmetry.space_group_name_H-M   'P 1'
#
loop_
_entity.id
_entity.type
_entity.pdbx_description
1 polymer ?
#
loop_
_entity_poly.entity_id
_entity_poly.type
_entity_poly.pdbx_seq_one_letter_code
_entity_poly.pdbx_strand_id
1 'polypeptide(L)'
;MRLNPTLTYTIPVHPATEGFDVQKLVVEKHEFPAPAPATQKIAFLFSHSNGFHKESLHPLIRRLKDNLRAMKEYEHTDIHVFAWDARGHGDSARLNDGITVPTCNPEIV
;
A
#
# COMPACT_ATOMS: atom_id res chain seq x y z
N MET A 1 1.73 13.45 -10.38
CA MET A 1 3.15 13.10 -10.16
C MET A 1 3.23 11.82 -9.31
N ARG A 2 4.24 10.95 -9.43
CA ARG A 2 4.37 9.69 -8.64
C ARG A 2 5.06 9.96 -7.29
N LEU A 3 4.63 9.30 -6.21
CA LEU A 3 5.35 9.33 -4.93
C LEU A 3 6.49 8.29 -4.99
N ASN A 4 7.65 8.66 -4.48
CA ASN A 4 8.78 7.74 -4.36
C ASN A 4 8.72 7.10 -2.97
N PRO A 5 8.66 5.76 -2.87
CA PRO A 5 8.63 5.10 -1.58
C PRO A 5 9.92 5.33 -0.81
N THR A 6 9.81 5.50 0.50
CA THR A 6 10.95 5.50 1.42
C THR A 6 11.50 4.08 1.58
N LEU A 7 10.60 3.10 1.60
CA LEU A 7 10.95 1.69 1.69
C LEU A 7 9.95 0.87 0.87
N THR A 8 10.45 -0.18 0.21
CA THR A 8 9.63 -1.21 -0.41
C THR A 8 9.96 -2.54 0.26
N TYR A 9 8.95 -3.29 0.66
CA TYR A 9 9.14 -4.62 1.23
C TYR A 9 8.05 -5.58 0.74
N THR A 10 8.31 -6.87 0.92
CA THR A 10 7.38 -7.93 0.56
C THR A 10 6.79 -8.55 1.81
N ILE A 11 5.49 -8.80 1.81
CA ILE A 11 4.80 -9.50 2.90
C ILE A 11 4.43 -10.90 2.41
N PRO A 12 4.74 -11.97 3.18
CA PRO A 12 4.29 -13.32 2.85
C PRO A 12 2.77 -13.42 2.95
N VAL A 13 2.20 -14.32 2.17
CA VAL A 13 0.77 -14.61 2.24
C VAL A 13 0.52 -15.64 3.35
N HIS A 14 -0.60 -15.50 4.04
CA HIS A 14 -0.97 -16.43 5.11
C HIS A 14 -1.12 -17.87 4.56
N PRO A 15 -0.62 -18.92 5.26
CA PRO A 15 -0.64 -20.30 4.77
C PRO A 15 -2.01 -20.88 4.39
N ALA A 16 -3.08 -20.32 4.95
CA ALA A 16 -4.46 -20.71 4.61
C ALA A 16 -4.94 -20.19 3.24
N THR A 17 -4.14 -19.40 2.54
CA THR A 17 -4.51 -18.86 1.22
C THR A 17 -3.95 -19.76 0.12
N GLU A 18 -4.75 -20.05 -0.90
CA GLU A 18 -4.22 -20.69 -2.11
C GLU A 18 -3.08 -19.87 -2.72
N GLY A 19 -1.99 -20.56 -3.09
CA GLY A 19 -0.78 -19.96 -3.63
C GLY A 19 0.09 -19.21 -2.61
N PHE A 20 -0.07 -19.44 -1.30
CA PHE A 20 0.69 -18.72 -0.26
C PHE A 20 2.21 -18.90 -0.33
N ASP A 21 2.65 -20.03 -0.86
CA ASP A 21 4.04 -20.46 -0.99
C ASP A 21 4.77 -19.78 -2.16
N VAL A 22 4.00 -19.33 -3.15
CA VAL A 22 4.49 -18.64 -4.35
C VAL A 22 4.21 -17.14 -4.30
N GLN A 23 3.01 -16.75 -3.86
CA GLN A 23 2.53 -15.38 -3.98
C GLN A 23 2.99 -14.47 -2.84
N LYS A 24 3.35 -13.24 -3.22
CA LYS A 24 3.77 -12.17 -2.31
C LYS A 24 3.03 -10.88 -2.62
N LEU A 25 2.95 -10.01 -1.61
CA LEU A 25 2.44 -8.65 -1.73
C LEU A 25 3.62 -7.67 -1.68
N VAL A 26 3.74 -6.82 -2.71
CA VAL A 26 4.66 -5.69 -2.70
C VAL A 26 3.98 -4.50 -2.01
N VAL A 27 4.59 -4.05 -0.93
CA VAL A 27 4.11 -2.91 -0.14
C VAL A 27 5.13 -1.78 -0.21
N GLU A 28 4.65 -0.60 -0.59
CA GLU A 28 5.39 0.64 -0.52
C GLU A 28 5.05 1.35 0.79
N LYS A 29 6.08 1.78 1.50
CA LYS A 29 5.99 2.68 2.66
C LYS A 29 6.48 4.06 2.25
N HIS A 30 5.68 5.06 2.55
CA HIS A 30 5.99 6.48 2.38
C HIS A 30 6.00 7.13 3.75
N GLU A 31 7.14 7.69 4.14
CA GLU A 31 7.30 8.38 5.42
C GLU A 31 7.33 9.88 5.23
N PHE A 32 6.50 10.57 6.01
CA PHE A 32 6.48 12.02 6.09
C PHE A 32 6.76 12.41 7.54
N PRO A 33 8.02 12.75 7.89
CA PRO A 33 8.37 13.17 9.24
C PRO A 33 7.54 14.36 9.73
N ALA A 34 7.32 14.43 11.03
CA ALA A 34 6.74 15.60 11.68
C ALA A 34 7.64 16.85 11.47
N PRO A 35 7.06 18.06 11.27
CA PRO A 35 7.83 19.30 11.23
C PRO A 35 8.55 19.63 12.55
N ALA A 36 7.98 19.22 13.68
CA ALA A 36 8.53 19.37 15.02
C ALA A 36 8.90 18.00 15.62
N PRO A 37 9.63 17.93 16.75
CA PRO A 37 9.95 16.65 17.39
C PRO A 37 8.70 15.79 17.58
N ALA A 38 8.68 14.62 16.93
CA ALA A 38 7.51 13.76 16.90
C ALA A 38 7.21 13.20 18.29
N THR A 39 5.94 13.31 18.71
CA THR A 39 5.43 12.69 19.94
C THR A 39 4.50 11.52 19.65
N GLN A 40 4.03 11.39 18.40
CA GLN A 40 3.15 10.31 17.96
C GLN A 40 3.36 9.96 16.49
N LYS A 41 2.80 8.80 16.10
CA LYS A 41 2.82 8.31 14.72
C LYS A 41 1.43 7.87 14.30
N ILE A 42 1.05 8.18 13.06
CA ILE A 42 -0.18 7.70 12.44
C ILE A 42 0.14 6.90 11.18
N ALA A 43 -0.56 5.80 10.97
CA ALA A 43 -0.44 4.96 9.79
C ALA A 43 -1.74 5.00 8.99
N PHE A 44 -1.63 5.32 7.69
CA PHE A 44 -2.73 5.19 6.74
C PHE A 44 -2.46 4.02 5.80
N LEU A 45 -3.50 3.21 5.59
CA LEU A 45 -3.46 2.02 4.75
C LEU A 45 -4.30 2.28 3.50
N PHE A 46 -3.69 2.17 2.32
CA PHE A 46 -4.36 2.41 1.03
C PHE A 46 -4.39 1.14 0.20
N SER A 47 -5.61 0.63 0.00
CA SER A 47 -5.89 -0.46 -0.95
C SER A 47 -6.58 0.11 -2.19
N HIS A 48 -6.12 -0.30 -3.36
CA HIS A 48 -6.79 0.05 -4.62
C HIS A 48 -7.96 -0.91 -4.91
N SER A 49 -8.85 -0.49 -5.80
CA SER A 49 -9.91 -1.33 -6.36
C SER A 49 -9.41 -2.11 -7.59
N ASN A 50 -10.17 -3.12 -8.02
CA ASN A 50 -9.90 -3.86 -9.25
C ASN A 50 -9.84 -2.91 -10.47
N GLY A 51 -8.92 -3.18 -11.39
CA GLY A 51 -8.68 -2.33 -12.56
C GLY A 51 -7.77 -1.12 -12.30
N PHE A 52 -7.34 -0.91 -11.05
CA PHE A 52 -6.37 0.12 -10.66
C PHE A 52 -5.13 -0.52 -10.03
N HIS A 53 -4.12 0.31 -9.77
CA HIS A 53 -2.89 -0.03 -9.05
C HIS A 53 -2.59 1.07 -8.03
N LYS A 54 -1.73 0.79 -7.05
CA LYS A 54 -1.46 1.68 -5.90
C LYS A 54 -1.09 3.12 -6.31
N GLU A 55 -0.37 3.31 -7.41
CA GLU A 55 0.06 4.64 -7.86
C GLU A 55 -1.11 5.55 -8.28
N SER A 56 -2.27 4.99 -8.60
CA SER A 56 -3.50 5.75 -8.86
C SER A 56 -3.95 6.54 -7.63
N LEU A 57 -3.56 6.12 -6.43
CA LEU A 57 -3.89 6.75 -5.16
C LEU A 57 -2.89 7.85 -4.77
N HIS A 58 -1.74 7.96 -5.44
CA HIS A 58 -0.70 8.95 -5.11
C HIS A 58 -1.18 10.40 -5.07
N PRO A 59 -2.05 10.88 -5.97
CA PRO A 59 -2.61 12.23 -5.88
C PRO A 59 -3.44 12.44 -4.60
N LEU A 60 -4.25 11.44 -4.22
CA LEU A 60 -5.05 11.47 -2.99
C LEU A 60 -4.16 11.46 -1.74
N ILE A 61 -3.16 10.58 -1.71
CA ILE A 61 -2.19 10.47 -0.60
C ILE A 61 -1.50 11.81 -0.38
N ARG A 62 -1.04 12.48 -1.45
CA ARG A 62 -0.45 13.82 -1.34
C ARG A 62 -1.41 14.82 -0.73
N ARG A 63 -2.63 14.90 -1.27
CA ARG A 63 -3.63 15.87 -0.79
C ARG A 63 -4.00 15.63 0.67
N LEU A 64 -4.11 14.37 1.09
CA LEU A 64 -4.31 14.01 2.50
C LEU A 64 -3.13 14.50 3.34
N LYS A 65 -1.90 14.16 2.97
CA LYS A 65 -0.69 14.57 3.69
C LYS A 65 -0.56 16.09 3.76
N ASP A 66 -0.84 16.81 2.67
CA ASP A 66 -0.79 18.28 2.63
C ASP A 66 -1.82 18.90 3.57
N ASN A 67 -3.06 18.41 3.54
CA ASN A 67 -4.12 18.87 4.44
C ASN A 67 -3.78 18.60 5.92
N LEU A 68 -3.28 17.40 6.25
CA LEU A 68 -2.88 17.07 7.62
C LEU A 68 -1.72 17.96 8.07
N ARG A 69 -0.76 18.25 7.19
CA ARG A 69 0.37 19.14 7.52
C ARG A 69 -0.04 20.61 7.68
N ALA A 70 -1.19 21.03 7.16
CA ALA A 70 -1.74 22.36 7.39
C ALA A 70 -2.42 22.51 8.76
N MET A 71 -2.68 21.40 9.47
CA MET A 71 -3.37 21.39 10.76
C MET A 71 -2.37 21.33 11.92
N LYS A 72 -2.46 22.29 12.84
CA LYS A 72 -1.56 22.39 14.01
C LYS A 72 -1.56 21.13 14.88
N GLU A 73 -2.70 20.45 14.95
CA GLU A 73 -2.88 19.19 15.71
C GLU A 73 -1.91 18.08 15.26
N TYR A 74 -1.42 18.12 14.02
CA TYR A 74 -0.51 17.12 13.46
C TYR A 74 0.95 17.59 13.37
N GLU A 75 1.30 18.71 14.00
CA GLU A 75 2.66 19.29 14.01
C GLU A 75 3.71 18.32 14.60
N HIS A 76 3.32 17.54 15.60
CA HIS A 76 4.18 16.56 16.28
C HIS A 76 3.90 15.11 15.86
N THR A 77 3.33 14.90 14.66
CA THR A 77 2.89 13.57 14.21
C THR A 77 3.64 13.12 12.97
N ASP A 78 4.39 12.01 13.07
CA ASP A 78 4.90 11.32 11.88
C ASP A 78 3.73 10.67 11.13
N ILE A 79 3.67 10.88 9.82
CA ILE A 79 2.64 10.29 8.96
C ILE A 79 3.30 9.19 8.14
N HIS A 80 2.87 7.96 8.34
CA HIS A 80 3.29 6.82 7.55
C HIS A 80 2.14 6.40 6.64
N VAL A 81 2.43 6.18 5.37
CA VAL A 81 1.47 5.68 4.40
C VAL A 81 1.98 4.35 3.85
N PHE A 82 1.10 3.35 3.87
CA PHE A 82 1.36 2.06 3.26
C PHE A 82 0.37 1.86 2.13
N ALA A 83 0.89 1.60 0.94
CA ALA A 83 0.10 1.29 -0.24
C ALA A 83 0.66 0.04 -0.91
N TRP A 84 -0.21 -0.82 -1.41
CA TRP A 84 0.20 -2.10 -1.98
C TRP A 84 -0.61 -2.40 -3.22
N ASP A 85 -0.03 -3.20 -4.11
CA ASP A 85 -0.79 -3.84 -5.18
C ASP A 85 -1.28 -5.20 -4.71
N ALA A 86 -2.55 -5.52 -4.97
CA ALA A 86 -3.06 -6.88 -4.75
C ALA A 86 -2.23 -7.92 -5.54
N ARG A 87 -2.20 -9.18 -5.09
CA ARG A 87 -1.27 -10.23 -5.54
C ARG A 87 -1.14 -10.38 -7.07
N GLY A 88 -2.25 -10.24 -7.80
CA GLY A 88 -2.31 -10.32 -9.26
C GLY A 88 -2.29 -8.98 -9.99
N HIS A 89 -1.88 -7.89 -9.34
CA HIS A 89 -1.88 -6.54 -9.91
C HIS A 89 -0.51 -5.86 -9.75
N GLY A 90 -0.23 -4.90 -10.63
CA GLY A 90 0.93 -4.00 -10.53
C GLY A 90 2.25 -4.70 -10.25
N ASP A 91 2.97 -4.22 -9.24
CA ASP A 91 4.30 -4.75 -8.89
C ASP A 91 4.22 -6.14 -8.23
N SER A 92 3.11 -6.44 -7.54
CA SER A 92 2.89 -7.77 -6.99
C SER A 92 2.72 -8.84 -8.08
N ALA A 93 2.00 -8.53 -9.17
CA ALA A 93 1.89 -9.43 -10.33
C ALA A 93 3.26 -9.72 -10.96
N ARG A 94 4.10 -8.69 -11.11
CA ARG A 94 5.46 -8.85 -11.65
C ARG A 94 6.33 -9.73 -10.75
N LEU A 95 6.22 -9.55 -9.44
CA LEU A 95 6.94 -10.38 -8.47
C LEU A 95 6.48 -11.84 -8.47
N ASN A 96 5.21 -12.08 -8.79
CA ASN A 96 4.60 -13.41 -8.82
C ASN A 96 4.62 -14.04 -10.23
N ASP A 97 5.56 -13.62 -11.10
CA ASP A 97 5.74 -14.11 -12.48
C ASP A 97 4.48 -14.06 -13.35
N GLY A 98 3.55 -13.15 -13.07
CA GLY A 98 2.27 -13.05 -13.79
C GLY A 98 1.31 -14.21 -13.53
N ILE A 99 1.57 -15.07 -12.53
CA ILE A 99 0.65 -16.14 -12.14
C ILE A 99 -0.60 -15.52 -11.52
N THR A 100 -1.66 -15.43 -12.32
CA THR A 100 -3.00 -15.07 -11.87
C THR A 100 -3.69 -16.32 -11.32
N VAL A 101 -3.96 -16.39 -10.01
CA VAL A 101 -4.88 -17.41 -9.49
C VAL A 101 -6.27 -17.06 -10.03
N PRO A 102 -7.03 -18.02 -10.58
CA PRO A 102 -8.42 -17.78 -10.96
C PRO A 102 -9.20 -17.24 -9.75
N THR A 103 -9.82 -16.07 -9.90
CA THR A 103 -10.49 -15.39 -8.77
C THR A 103 -11.90 -15.91 -8.48
N CYS A 104 -12.35 -16.98 -9.13
CA CYS A 104 -13.61 -17.67 -8.83
C CYS A 104 -13.47 -19.14 -9.25
N ASN A 105 -13.69 -20.08 -8.33
CA ASN A 105 -14.00 -21.45 -8.70
C ASN A 105 -15.47 -21.45 -9.19
N PRO A 106 -15.78 -21.78 -10.46
CA PRO A 106 -17.15 -21.80 -10.96
C PRO A 106 -18.02 -22.92 -10.35
N GLU A 107 -17.47 -23.77 -9.48
CA GLU A 107 -18.16 -24.93 -8.92
C GLU A 107 -19.03 -24.65 -7.69
N ILE A 108 -19.25 -23.38 -7.31
CA ILE A 108 -20.20 -23.01 -6.26
C ILE A 108 -21.19 -21.97 -6.82
N VAL A 109 -22.17 -22.47 -7.58
CA VAL A 109 -23.48 -21.84 -7.82
C VAL A 109 -24.55 -22.93 -7.75
#